data_AF-A0A3C2B093-F1
#
_entry.id   AF-A0A3C2B093-F1
#
_cell.length_a   1.000
_cell.length_b   1.000
_cell.length_c   1.000
_cell.angle_alpha   90.00
_cell.angle_beta   90.00
_cell.angle_gamma   90.00
#
_symmetry.space_group_name_H-M   'P 1'
#
loop_
_entity.id
_entity.type
_entity.pdbx_description
1 polymer ?
#
loop_
_entity_poly.entity_id
_entity_poly.type
_entity_poly.pdbx_seq_one_letter_code
_entity_poly.pdbx_strand_id
1 'polypeptide(L)'
;IDKADAVAWGEQRRRAVFTKYLTIYRTLADPAYLDLSIDPDERPMGSLFAFPDPFDANYGRGGLARTMTARGWLSTWSGLSSHAKLADTMPQVTVPTILLHPTADTEIRIWQAKEIVDAAGATDRTYVELKGAPHYLEGHRPEALAIVADWLAQRFP
;
A
#
# COMPACT_ATOMS: atom_id res chain seq x y z
N ILE A 1 -36.88 9.64 13.40
CA ILE A 1 -36.99 9.48 14.87
C ILE A 1 -37.39 10.83 15.41
N ASP A 2 -38.43 10.85 16.24
CA ASP A 2 -38.92 12.07 16.87
C ASP A 2 -37.87 12.63 17.85
N LYS A 3 -37.49 13.89 17.67
CA LYS A 3 -36.54 14.58 18.55
C LYS A 3 -37.20 15.06 19.86
N ALA A 4 -38.53 14.97 19.97
CA ALA A 4 -39.28 15.35 21.15
C ALA A 4 -39.02 14.43 22.36
N ASP A 5 -38.70 13.14 22.13
CA ASP A 5 -38.21 12.24 23.17
C ASP A 5 -36.67 12.30 23.25
N ALA A 6 -36.17 13.18 24.10
CA ALA A 6 -34.75 13.41 24.27
C ALA A 6 -33.97 12.18 24.76
N VAL A 7 -34.60 11.28 25.53
CA VAL A 7 -33.95 10.09 26.08
C VAL A 7 -33.79 9.03 25.00
N ALA A 8 -34.89 8.70 24.30
CA ALA A 8 -34.85 7.74 23.20
C ALA A 8 -33.95 8.24 22.05
N TRP A 9 -34.03 9.53 21.71
CA TRP A 9 -33.14 10.16 20.74
C TRP A 9 -31.67 10.06 21.16
N GLY A 10 -31.37 10.34 22.43
CA GLY A 10 -30.02 10.25 22.99
C GLY A 10 -29.43 8.84 22.93
N GLU A 11 -30.22 7.81 23.28
CA GLU A 11 -29.77 6.43 23.20
C GLU A 11 -29.48 5.99 21.76
N GLN A 12 -30.40 6.27 20.84
CA GLN A 12 -30.23 5.89 19.44
C GLN A 12 -29.04 6.62 18.81
N ARG A 13 -28.84 7.91 19.14
CA ARG A 13 -27.66 8.66 18.68
C ARG A 13 -26.37 8.04 19.21
N ARG A 14 -26.29 7.64 20.49
CA ARG A 14 -25.11 6.94 21.03
C ARG A 14 -24.80 5.66 20.24
N ARG A 15 -25.82 4.84 19.95
CA ARG A 15 -25.66 3.61 19.14
C ARG A 15 -25.21 3.90 17.72
N ALA A 16 -25.73 4.97 17.10
CA ALA A 16 -25.41 5.33 15.72
C ALA A 16 -23.99 5.93 15.56
N VAL A 17 -23.48 6.65 16.56
CA VAL A 17 -22.16 7.32 16.46
C VAL A 17 -21.04 6.55 17.15
N PHE A 18 -21.34 5.68 18.11
CA PHE A 18 -20.33 4.93 18.83
C PHE A 18 -19.57 4.00 17.89
N THR A 19 -18.24 4.09 17.92
CA THR A 19 -17.35 3.16 17.22
C THR A 19 -16.28 2.69 18.18
N LYS A 20 -16.12 1.38 18.30
CA LYS A 20 -15.02 0.80 19.08
C LYS A 20 -13.73 0.88 18.27
N TYR A 21 -12.67 1.34 18.93
CA TYR A 21 -11.32 1.30 18.41
C TYR A 21 -10.60 0.06 18.92
N LEU A 22 -9.76 -0.48 18.06
CA LEU A 22 -8.85 -1.58 18.33
C LEU A 22 -7.44 -1.00 18.44
N THR A 23 -6.66 -1.57 19.34
CA THR A 23 -5.20 -1.38 19.39
C THR A 23 -4.57 -2.67 18.88
N ILE A 24 -3.96 -2.62 17.70
CA ILE A 24 -3.39 -3.76 16.99
C ILE A 24 -1.88 -3.62 16.98
N TYR A 25 -1.19 -4.56 17.61
CA TYR A 25 0.27 -4.62 17.56
C TYR A 25 0.72 -5.36 16.31
N ARG A 26 1.97 -5.11 15.93
CA ARG A 26 2.63 -5.89 14.88
C ARG A 26 2.00 -5.74 13.49
N THR A 27 1.47 -4.57 13.17
CA THR A 27 0.87 -4.23 11.86
C THR A 27 1.89 -4.21 10.71
N LEU A 28 3.19 -4.23 11.03
CA LEU A 28 4.32 -4.28 10.09
C LEU A 28 5.17 -5.54 10.29
N ALA A 29 4.59 -6.63 10.83
CA ALA A 29 5.33 -7.86 11.07
C ALA A 29 5.38 -8.75 9.82
N ASP A 30 6.16 -8.32 8.83
CA ASP A 30 6.52 -9.13 7.66
C ASP A 30 7.91 -9.76 7.89
N PRO A 31 8.03 -11.10 7.90
CA PRO A 31 9.33 -11.78 7.96
C PRO A 31 10.30 -11.38 6.84
N ALA A 32 9.80 -11.01 5.65
CA ALA A 32 10.64 -10.62 4.50
C ALA A 32 11.44 -9.33 4.74
N TYR A 33 11.12 -8.57 5.79
CA TYR A 33 11.92 -7.42 6.22
C TYR A 33 13.22 -7.81 6.91
N LEU A 34 13.32 -9.02 7.48
CA LEU A 34 14.50 -9.50 8.21
C LEU A 34 15.15 -10.74 7.57
N ASP A 35 14.48 -11.38 6.61
CA ASP A 35 14.99 -12.52 5.85
C ASP A 35 14.89 -12.23 4.34
N LEU A 36 16.03 -11.87 3.74
CA LEU A 36 16.13 -11.57 2.31
C LEU A 36 16.05 -12.81 1.40
N SER A 37 16.00 -14.02 1.98
CA SER A 37 15.75 -15.23 1.19
C SER A 37 14.27 -15.41 0.83
N ILE A 38 13.36 -14.73 1.55
CA ILE A 38 11.94 -14.66 1.23
C ILE A 38 11.76 -13.59 0.14
N ASP A 39 11.15 -13.95 -1.00
CA ASP A 39 10.97 -13.07 -2.16
C ASP A 39 12.26 -12.32 -2.56
N PRO A 40 13.33 -13.01 -2.98
CA PRO A 40 14.63 -12.39 -3.20
C PRO A 40 14.59 -11.30 -4.30
N ASP A 41 15.08 -10.10 -3.97
CA ASP A 41 15.20 -8.94 -4.85
C ASP A 41 16.37 -8.03 -4.39
N GLU A 42 16.43 -6.78 -4.89
CA GLU A 42 17.54 -5.85 -4.61
C GLU A 42 17.32 -5.00 -3.35
N ARG A 43 16.24 -5.25 -2.59
CA ARG A 43 15.91 -4.43 -1.41
C ARG A 43 16.97 -4.56 -0.31
N PRO A 44 17.26 -3.48 0.43
CA PRO A 44 17.97 -3.60 1.69
C PRO A 44 17.09 -4.30 2.74
N MET A 45 17.72 -4.94 3.72
CA MET A 45 17.01 -5.45 4.90
C MET A 45 16.30 -4.30 5.62
N GLY A 46 15.05 -4.53 6.01
CA GLY A 46 14.21 -3.57 6.72
C GLY A 46 12.92 -3.22 5.96
N SER A 47 12.31 -2.12 6.38
CA SER A 47 11.07 -1.57 5.85
C SER A 47 11.12 -0.05 5.91
N LEU A 48 10.47 0.62 4.96
CA LEU A 48 10.26 2.06 4.99
C LEU A 48 9.41 2.46 6.19
N PHE A 49 8.44 1.63 6.56
CA PHE A 49 7.54 1.88 7.68
C PHE A 49 8.11 1.45 9.04
N ALA A 50 9.21 0.69 9.02
CA ALA A 50 9.79 0.07 10.19
C ALA A 50 11.27 0.45 10.41
N PHE A 51 11.67 1.65 10.01
CA PHE A 51 13.04 2.14 10.14
C PHE A 51 13.35 2.73 11.54
N PRO A 52 14.53 2.48 12.13
CA PRO A 52 15.59 1.58 11.67
C PRO A 52 15.45 0.13 12.13
N ASP A 53 14.52 -0.14 13.07
CA ASP A 53 14.34 -1.46 13.68
C ASP A 53 12.85 -1.89 13.61
N PRO A 54 12.52 -2.98 12.88
CA PRO A 54 11.18 -3.53 12.85
C PRO A 54 10.61 -3.90 14.22
N PHE A 55 11.44 -4.23 15.22
CA PHE A 55 10.98 -4.45 16.59
C PHE A 55 10.38 -3.18 17.19
N ASP A 56 11.08 -2.06 17.09
CA ASP A 56 10.62 -0.76 17.59
C ASP A 56 9.35 -0.27 16.89
N ALA A 57 9.22 -0.50 15.59
CA ALA A 57 8.00 -0.16 14.87
C ALA A 57 6.81 -1.04 15.31
N ASN A 58 7.03 -2.34 15.48
CA ASN A 58 5.96 -3.28 15.80
C ASN A 58 5.49 -3.22 17.26
N TYR A 59 6.34 -2.79 18.19
CA TYR A 59 6.02 -2.69 19.63
C TYR A 59 6.02 -1.27 20.19
N GLY A 60 6.90 -0.40 19.69
CA GLY A 60 7.04 0.99 20.13
C GLY A 60 5.94 1.92 19.63
N ARG A 61 6.03 3.20 20.01
CA ARG A 61 5.00 4.22 19.73
C ARG A 61 4.77 4.53 18.24
N GLY A 62 5.75 4.21 17.39
CA GLY A 62 5.74 4.55 15.97
C GLY A 62 4.99 3.56 15.07
N GLY A 63 4.34 2.53 15.63
CA GLY A 63 3.68 1.49 14.84
C GLY A 63 2.62 2.03 13.90
N LEU A 64 2.78 1.72 12.62
CA LEU A 64 1.89 2.18 11.56
C LEU A 64 0.47 1.67 11.80
N ALA A 65 -0.49 2.60 11.81
CA ALA A 65 -1.91 2.29 11.92
C ALA A 65 -2.26 1.36 13.11
N ARG A 66 -1.63 1.55 14.28
CA ARG A 66 -1.90 0.71 15.46
C ARG A 66 -3.31 0.88 16.02
N THR A 67 -3.87 2.08 15.98
CA THR A 67 -5.18 2.38 16.57
C THR A 67 -6.19 2.70 15.49
N MET A 68 -7.15 1.81 15.25
CA MET A 68 -8.16 1.97 14.20
C MET A 68 -9.47 1.29 14.54
N THR A 69 -10.51 1.60 13.76
CA THR A 69 -11.79 0.89 13.83
C THR A 69 -11.66 -0.49 13.17
N ALA A 70 -12.55 -1.43 13.50
CA ALA A 70 -12.60 -2.73 12.82
C ALA A 70 -12.83 -2.58 11.30
N ARG A 71 -13.59 -1.55 10.89
CA ARG A 71 -13.78 -1.21 9.47
C ARG A 71 -12.47 -0.78 8.82
N GLY A 72 -11.66 0.06 9.49
CA GLY A 72 -10.35 0.47 8.99
C GLY A 72 -9.41 -0.73 8.79
N TRP A 73 -9.47 -1.71 9.70
CA TRP A 73 -8.68 -2.94 9.58
C TRP A 73 -9.04 -3.74 8.34
N LEU A 74 -10.33 -4.06 8.18
CA LEU A 74 -10.83 -4.82 7.03
C LEU A 74 -10.71 -4.05 5.71
N SER A 75 -10.71 -2.72 5.75
CA SER A 75 -10.59 -1.92 4.53
C SER A 75 -9.16 -1.91 3.97
N THR A 76 -8.13 -1.85 4.83
CA THR A 76 -6.78 -1.50 4.37
C THR A 76 -5.67 -2.36 4.95
N TRP A 77 -5.74 -2.71 6.24
CA TRP A 77 -4.58 -3.24 6.97
C TRP A 77 -4.62 -4.75 7.21
N SER A 78 -5.75 -5.39 6.94
CA SER A 78 -5.89 -6.84 7.07
C SER A 78 -5.11 -7.58 5.98
N GLY A 79 -4.08 -8.34 6.35
CA GLY A 79 -3.36 -9.21 5.42
C GLY A 79 -4.21 -10.34 4.80
N LEU A 80 -5.43 -10.58 5.30
CA LEU A 80 -6.31 -11.65 4.82
C LEU A 80 -7.55 -11.15 4.07
N SER A 81 -7.98 -9.92 4.32
CA SER A 81 -9.30 -9.44 3.86
C SER A 81 -9.29 -7.97 3.46
N SER A 82 -8.13 -7.34 3.33
CA SER A 82 -8.02 -5.97 2.86
C SER A 82 -8.53 -5.85 1.42
N HIS A 83 -9.27 -4.77 1.15
CA HIS A 83 -9.61 -4.36 -0.21
C HIS A 83 -8.57 -3.43 -0.84
N ALA A 84 -7.49 -3.11 -0.12
CA ALA A 84 -6.40 -2.25 -0.59
C ALA A 84 -5.31 -3.04 -1.34
N LYS A 85 -5.72 -3.90 -2.29
CA LYS A 85 -4.82 -4.60 -3.21
C LYS A 85 -4.98 -4.03 -4.61
N LEU A 86 -3.95 -3.33 -5.10
CA LEU A 86 -4.02 -2.63 -6.39
C LEU A 86 -4.33 -3.56 -7.56
N ALA A 87 -3.77 -4.78 -7.58
CA ALA A 87 -4.04 -5.74 -8.65
C ALA A 87 -5.54 -6.10 -8.78
N ASP A 88 -6.33 -6.02 -7.70
CA ASP A 88 -7.76 -6.32 -7.76
C ASP A 88 -8.58 -5.19 -8.43
N THR A 89 -8.05 -3.96 -8.48
CA THR A 89 -8.72 -2.80 -9.10
C THR A 89 -8.17 -2.48 -10.49
N MET A 90 -6.95 -2.91 -10.81
CA MET A 90 -6.31 -2.73 -12.11
C MET A 90 -7.11 -3.21 -13.34
N PRO A 91 -7.99 -4.23 -13.27
CA PRO A 91 -8.83 -4.60 -14.40
C PRO A 91 -9.76 -3.48 -14.88
N GLN A 92 -10.07 -2.50 -14.02
CA GLN A 92 -10.90 -1.34 -14.37
C GLN A 92 -10.11 -0.22 -15.06
N VAL A 93 -8.77 -0.29 -15.05
CA VAL A 93 -7.89 0.68 -15.71
C VAL A 93 -7.71 0.25 -17.16
N THR A 94 -8.54 0.80 -18.06
CA THR A 94 -8.55 0.42 -19.49
C THR A 94 -7.80 1.40 -20.40
N VAL A 95 -7.24 2.47 -19.84
CA VAL A 95 -6.42 3.47 -20.55
C VAL A 95 -4.96 3.01 -20.66
N PRO A 96 -4.17 3.49 -21.65
CA PRO A 96 -2.74 3.18 -21.72
C PRO A 96 -2.06 3.38 -20.35
N THR A 97 -1.31 2.37 -19.91
CA THR A 97 -0.77 2.31 -18.55
C THR A 97 0.72 1.97 -18.55
N ILE A 98 1.52 2.71 -17.79
CA ILE A 98 2.90 2.36 -17.47
C ILE A 98 3.03 2.10 -15.97
N LEU A 99 3.68 1.00 -15.61
CA LEU A 99 4.13 0.72 -14.25
C LEU A 99 5.66 0.76 -14.23
N LEU A 100 6.21 1.78 -13.56
CA LEU A 100 7.63 1.92 -13.30
C LEU A 100 7.92 1.43 -11.87
N HIS A 101 8.74 0.39 -11.75
CA HIS A 101 8.97 -0.33 -10.51
C HIS A 101 10.41 -0.17 -10.00
N PRO A 102 10.63 0.47 -8.84
CA PRO A 102 11.90 0.40 -8.14
C PRO A 102 12.16 -1.00 -7.61
N THR A 103 13.28 -1.60 -8.00
CA THR A 103 13.63 -2.99 -7.67
C THR A 103 14.27 -3.16 -6.30
N ALA A 104 14.74 -2.07 -5.67
CA ALA A 104 15.19 -2.05 -4.29
C ALA A 104 14.13 -1.46 -3.33
N ASP A 105 12.86 -1.54 -3.71
CA ASP A 105 11.72 -1.16 -2.89
C ASP A 105 11.56 -2.11 -1.69
N THR A 106 11.40 -1.56 -0.49
CA THR A 106 11.26 -2.35 0.73
C THR A 106 9.83 -2.84 0.97
N GLU A 107 8.84 -2.34 0.25
CA GLU A 107 7.40 -2.60 0.46
C GLU A 107 6.72 -3.32 -0.70
N ILE A 108 7.14 -3.05 -1.95
CA ILE A 108 6.56 -3.65 -3.15
C ILE A 108 7.54 -4.65 -3.75
N ARG A 109 7.18 -5.93 -3.78
CA ARG A 109 8.02 -6.99 -4.37
C ARG A 109 7.88 -7.04 -5.89
N ILE A 110 8.89 -7.60 -6.54
CA ILE A 110 8.91 -7.80 -8.01
C ILE A 110 7.67 -8.55 -8.50
N TRP A 111 7.27 -9.62 -7.80
CA TRP A 111 6.09 -10.41 -8.20
C TRP A 111 4.78 -9.63 -8.04
N GLN A 112 4.67 -8.73 -7.04
CA GLN A 112 3.49 -7.87 -6.86
C GLN A 112 3.40 -6.83 -7.97
N ALA A 113 4.52 -6.22 -8.35
CA ALA A 113 4.57 -5.27 -9.47
C ALA A 113 4.15 -5.94 -10.79
N LYS A 114 4.62 -7.18 -11.02
CA LYS A 114 4.19 -8.01 -12.16
C LYS A 114 2.70 -8.35 -12.09
N GLU A 115 2.19 -8.79 -10.93
CA GLU A 115 0.77 -9.06 -10.72
C GLU A 115 -0.10 -7.83 -11.05
N ILE A 116 0.32 -6.63 -10.61
CA ILE A 116 -0.39 -5.38 -10.88
C ILE A 116 -0.46 -5.07 -12.38
N VAL A 117 0.66 -5.12 -13.11
CA VAL A 117 0.66 -4.82 -14.55
C VAL A 117 -0.06 -5.90 -15.36
N ASP A 118 0.04 -7.16 -14.95
CA ASP A 118 -0.65 -8.27 -15.60
C ASP A 118 -2.17 -8.18 -15.43
N ALA A 119 -2.64 -7.67 -14.29
CA ALA A 119 -4.06 -7.46 -14.00
C ALA A 119 -4.64 -6.20 -14.69
N ALA A 120 -3.82 -5.32 -15.26
CA ALA A 120 -4.29 -4.11 -15.92
C ALA A 120 -5.28 -4.41 -17.06
N GLY A 121 -6.43 -3.74 -17.05
CA GLY A 121 -7.44 -3.83 -18.12
C GLY A 121 -7.03 -3.16 -19.43
N ALA A 122 -5.86 -2.49 -19.44
CA ALA A 122 -5.31 -1.79 -20.58
C ALA A 122 -4.67 -2.76 -21.59
N THR A 123 -5.04 -2.64 -22.86
CA THR A 123 -4.35 -3.37 -23.95
C THR A 123 -2.93 -2.85 -24.16
N ASP A 124 -2.74 -1.54 -24.03
CA ASP A 124 -1.43 -0.88 -24.08
C ASP A 124 -0.89 -0.73 -22.66
N ARG A 125 -0.02 -1.66 -22.28
CA ARG A 125 0.62 -1.70 -20.97
C ARG A 125 2.14 -1.76 -21.12
N THR A 126 2.84 -1.01 -20.28
CA THR A 126 4.31 -1.00 -20.23
C THR A 126 4.77 -1.26 -18.80
N TYR A 127 5.73 -2.15 -18.62
CA TYR A 127 6.37 -2.42 -17.34
C TYR A 127 7.86 -2.10 -17.46
N VAL A 128 8.37 -1.27 -16.56
CA VAL A 128 9.79 -0.88 -16.51
C VAL A 128 10.30 -1.10 -15.10
N GLU A 129 11.38 -1.86 -14.98
CA GLU A 129 12.11 -2.02 -13.72
C GLU A 129 13.24 -0.98 -13.66
N LEU A 130 13.36 -0.26 -12.55
CA LEU A 130 14.45 0.66 -12.27
C LEU A 130 15.41 -0.01 -11.27
N LYS A 131 16.53 -0.50 -11.80
CA LYS A 131 17.46 -1.35 -11.08
C LYS A 131 18.09 -0.63 -9.89
N GLY A 132 18.07 -1.23 -8.71
CA GLY A 132 18.64 -0.67 -7.47
C GLY A 132 17.94 0.58 -6.93
N ALA A 133 16.85 1.05 -7.53
CA ALA A 133 16.14 2.24 -7.07
C ALA A 133 15.33 1.94 -5.80
N PRO A 134 15.36 2.83 -4.79
CA PRO A 134 14.55 2.69 -3.58
C PRO A 134 13.10 3.14 -3.80
N HIS A 135 12.24 2.91 -2.81
CA HIS A 135 10.80 3.22 -2.84
C HIS A 135 10.44 4.63 -3.35
N TYR A 136 11.21 5.66 -2.96
CA TYR A 136 10.99 7.05 -3.37
C TYR A 136 11.95 7.55 -4.46
N LEU A 137 12.63 6.60 -5.13
CA LEU A 137 13.50 6.82 -6.27
C LEU A 137 14.67 7.77 -5.99
N GLU A 138 15.13 7.92 -4.74
CA GLU A 138 16.33 8.71 -4.42
C GLU A 138 17.50 8.30 -5.32
N GLY A 139 18.17 9.29 -5.91
CA GLY A 139 19.26 9.07 -6.87
C GLY A 139 18.81 8.69 -8.29
N HIS A 140 17.55 8.30 -8.49
CA HIS A 140 17.05 7.75 -9.77
C HIS A 140 15.88 8.56 -10.38
N ARG A 141 15.40 9.61 -9.71
CA ARG A 141 14.26 10.44 -10.18
C ARG A 141 14.44 10.98 -11.61
N PRO A 142 15.60 11.53 -12.02
CA PRO A 142 15.77 12.03 -13.38
C PRO A 142 15.58 10.95 -14.46
N GLU A 143 16.12 9.75 -14.22
CA GLU A 143 15.96 8.60 -15.11
C GLU A 143 14.50 8.15 -15.18
N ALA A 144 13.84 8.00 -14.02
CA ALA A 144 12.44 7.63 -13.96
C ALA A 144 11.53 8.63 -14.70
N LEU A 145 11.79 9.92 -14.55
CA LEU A 145 11.04 10.98 -15.23
C LEU A 145 11.28 10.96 -16.75
N ALA A 146 12.50 10.72 -17.20
CA ALA A 146 12.80 10.59 -18.63
C ALA A 146 12.02 9.42 -19.26
N ILE A 147 12.01 8.26 -18.61
CA ILE A 147 11.26 7.08 -19.05
C ILE A 147 9.76 7.41 -19.20
N VAL A 148 9.16 8.07 -18.20
CA VAL A 148 7.75 8.43 -18.23
C VAL A 148 7.47 9.49 -19.30
N ALA A 149 8.34 10.50 -19.45
CA ALA A 149 8.19 11.54 -20.47
C ALA A 149 8.26 10.97 -21.90
N ASP A 150 9.23 10.09 -22.17
CA ASP A 150 9.38 9.43 -23.47
C ASP A 150 8.18 8.52 -23.76
N TRP A 151 7.70 7.79 -22.75
CA TRP A 151 6.50 6.96 -22.88
C TRP A 151 5.24 7.77 -23.22
N LEU A 152 5.08 8.94 -22.58
CA LEU A 152 3.99 9.87 -22.85
C LEU A 152 4.08 10.44 -24.26
N ALA A 153 5.26 10.90 -24.69
CA ALA A 153 5.45 11.51 -26.01
C ALA A 153 5.10 10.56 -27.17
N GLN A 154 5.27 9.25 -26.99
CA GLN A 154 4.89 8.24 -27.99
C GLN A 154 3.37 8.05 -28.14
N ARG A 155 2.58 8.44 -27.13
CA ARG A 155 1.13 8.19 -27.06
C ARG A 155 0.28 9.45 -27.13
N PHE A 156 0.85 10.57 -26.70
CA PHE A 156 0.21 11.88 -26.63
C PHE A 156 1.13 12.94 -27.29
N PRO A 157 1.26 12.90 -28.63
CA PRO A 157 2.11 13.84 -29.38
C PRO A 157 1.56 15.26 -29.43
#